data_AF-A0A832IVF0-F1
#
_entry.id   AF-A0A832IVF0-F1
#
_cell.length_a   1.000
_cell.length_b   1.000
_cell.length_c   1.000
_cell.angle_alpha   90.00
_cell.angle_beta   90.00
_cell.angle_gamma   90.00
#
_symmetry.space_group_name_H-M   'P 1'
#
loop_
_entity.id
_entity.type
_entity.pdbx_description
1 polymer ?
#
loop_
_entity_poly.entity_id
_entity_poly.type
_entity_poly.pdbx_seq_one_letter_code
_entity_poly.pdbx_strand_id
1 'polypeptide(L)'
;MGICQDLENRYDYDIVEEFLGHFGMLVESLEKLIVALDDPALFRRNINELFRIFHTIKSASGYLMITPVNKVVTLAEEVLEECRQLEGSASDTLINWLLVVSDQLNAYREDLEQDREHFTKTDSRIVKIPTLYLKGE
;
A
#
# COMPACT_ATOMS: atom_id res chain seq x y z
N MET A 1 -13.50 -18.85 -11.63
CA MET A 1 -12.86 -19.06 -10.32
C MET A 1 -12.30 -17.71 -9.92
N GLY A 2 -12.67 -17.21 -8.75
CA GLY A 2 -12.17 -15.92 -8.29
C GLY A 2 -10.73 -16.00 -7.78
N ILE A 3 -10.17 -14.84 -7.44
CA ILE A 3 -8.80 -14.70 -6.97
C ILE A 3 -8.57 -15.43 -5.65
N CYS A 4 -9.48 -15.29 -4.68
CA CYS A 4 -9.34 -15.90 -3.36
C CYS A 4 -9.38 -17.43 -3.48
N GLN A 5 -10.32 -17.94 -4.26
CA GLN A 5 -10.42 -19.37 -4.51
C GLN A 5 -9.17 -19.92 -5.25
N ASP A 6 -8.57 -19.15 -6.17
CA ASP A 6 -7.30 -19.53 -6.81
C ASP A 6 -6.16 -19.62 -5.78
N LEU A 7 -6.09 -18.68 -4.83
CA LEU A 7 -5.09 -18.69 -3.77
C LEU A 7 -5.26 -19.90 -2.86
N GLU A 8 -6.47 -20.20 -2.40
CA GLU A 8 -6.78 -21.37 -1.56
C GLU A 8 -6.50 -22.71 -2.27
N ASN A 9 -6.56 -22.75 -3.60
CA ASN A 9 -6.18 -23.95 -4.35
C ASN A 9 -4.66 -24.14 -4.46
N ARG A 10 -3.89 -23.06 -4.27
CA ARG A 10 -2.42 -23.03 -4.46
C ARG A 10 -1.65 -23.04 -3.15
N TYR A 11 -2.27 -22.56 -2.08
CA TYR A 11 -1.67 -22.37 -0.76
C TYR A 11 -2.58 -22.97 0.32
N ASP A 12 -2.02 -23.18 1.51
CA ASP A 12 -2.80 -23.64 2.66
C ASP A 12 -3.84 -22.58 3.06
N TYR A 13 -5.06 -23.02 3.42
CA TYR A 13 -6.16 -22.13 3.80
C TYR A 13 -5.76 -21.19 4.95
N ASP A 14 -5.07 -21.71 5.96
CA ASP A 14 -4.67 -20.94 7.14
C ASP A 14 -3.73 -19.77 6.75
N ILE A 15 -2.85 -20.00 5.76
CA ILE A 15 -1.93 -18.97 5.26
C ILE A 15 -2.70 -17.88 4.51
N VAL A 16 -3.69 -18.27 3.70
CA VAL A 16 -4.51 -17.31 2.94
C VAL A 16 -5.37 -16.49 3.89
N GLU A 17 -6.01 -17.12 4.86
CA GLU A 17 -6.83 -16.45 5.88
C GLU A 17 -6.00 -15.46 6.72
N GLU A 18 -4.81 -15.87 7.19
CA GLU A 18 -3.91 -14.97 7.91
C GLU A 18 -3.50 -13.77 7.05
N PHE A 19 -3.16 -14.02 5.78
CA PHE A 19 -2.81 -12.94 4.86
C PHE A 19 -3.96 -11.96 4.66
N LEU A 20 -5.18 -12.44 4.40
CA LEU A 20 -6.34 -11.56 4.17
C LEU A 20 -6.65 -10.72 5.40
N GLY A 21 -6.63 -11.32 6.59
CA GLY A 21 -6.84 -10.61 7.85
C GLY A 21 -5.77 -9.53 8.10
N HIS A 22 -4.49 -9.89 7.95
CA HIS A 22 -3.40 -8.92 8.12
C HIS A 22 -3.40 -7.83 7.05
N PHE A 23 -3.63 -8.18 5.78
CA PHE A 23 -3.71 -7.23 4.68
C PHE A 23 -4.82 -6.21 4.92
N GLY A 24 -6.01 -6.66 5.33
CA GLY A 24 -7.13 -5.77 5.67
C GLY A 24 -6.78 -4.77 6.77
N MET A 25 -6.24 -5.24 7.90
CA MET A 25 -5.86 -4.36 9.02
C MET A 25 -4.80 -3.33 8.62
N LEU A 26 -3.80 -3.75 7.83
CA LEU A 26 -2.74 -2.85 7.38
C LEU A 26 -3.29 -1.77 6.45
N VAL A 27 -4.13 -2.14 5.49
CA VAL A 27 -4.74 -1.20 4.53
C VAL A 27 -5.63 -0.18 5.23
N GLU A 28 -6.43 -0.60 6.22
CA GLU A 28 -7.29 0.30 7.01
C GLU A 28 -6.50 1.38 7.78
N SER A 29 -5.24 1.11 8.13
CA SER A 29 -4.39 2.05 8.86
C SER A 29 -3.77 3.14 7.98
N LEU A 30 -3.71 2.94 6.66
CA LEU A 30 -2.92 3.78 5.74
C LEU A 30 -3.40 5.22 5.70
N GLU A 31 -4.69 5.45 5.46
CA GLU A 31 -5.25 6.79 5.24
C GLU A 31 -4.93 7.74 6.41
N LYS A 32 -5.12 7.26 7.65
CA LYS A 32 -4.83 8.04 8.85
C LYS A 32 -3.35 8.43 8.95
N LEU A 33 -2.45 7.51 8.62
CA LEU A 33 -1.00 7.76 8.65
C LEU A 33 -0.60 8.77 7.56
N ILE A 34 -1.18 8.62 6.36
CA ILE A 34 -0.91 9.46 5.18
C ILE A 34 -1.37 10.90 5.41
N VAL A 35 -2.61 11.12 5.85
CA VAL A 35 -3.14 12.47 6.08
C VAL A 35 -2.34 13.22 7.16
N ALA A 36 -1.84 12.49 8.16
CA ALA A 36 -1.04 13.07 9.23
C ALA A 36 0.42 13.39 8.82
N LEU A 37 0.83 13.15 7.57
CA LEU A 37 2.15 13.55 7.05
C LEU A 37 2.30 15.08 6.88
N ASP A 38 1.20 15.83 6.89
CA ASP A 38 1.27 17.30 6.84
C ASP A 38 1.80 17.91 8.15
N ASP A 39 1.64 17.19 9.27
CA ASP A 39 2.18 17.62 10.56
C ASP A 39 3.69 17.29 10.66
N PRO A 40 4.58 18.29 10.73
CA PRO A 40 6.01 18.05 10.78
C PRO A 40 6.45 17.29 12.04
N ALA A 41 5.68 17.36 13.13
CA ALA A 41 5.94 16.59 14.34
C ALA A 41 5.64 15.09 14.16
N LEU A 42 4.80 14.73 13.19
CA LEU A 42 4.39 13.35 12.92
C LEU A 42 5.06 12.75 11.68
N PHE A 43 5.49 13.59 10.73
CA PHE A 43 6.05 13.18 9.43
C PHE A 43 7.05 12.02 9.54
N ARG A 44 8.13 12.20 10.30
CA ARG A 44 9.20 11.19 10.40
C ARG A 44 8.70 9.86 10.96
N ARG A 45 7.81 9.89 11.94
CA ARG A 45 7.24 8.68 12.55
C ARG A 45 6.34 7.97 11.54
N ASN A 46 5.44 8.72 10.91
CA ASN A 46 4.45 8.16 10.00
C ASN A 46 5.07 7.65 8.70
N ILE A 47 6.09 8.31 8.13
CA ILE A 47 6.85 7.78 7.00
C ILE A 47 7.50 6.43 7.33
N ASN A 48 8.13 6.31 8.51
CA ASN A 48 8.75 5.04 8.91
C ASN A 48 7.70 3.93 9.15
N GLU A 49 6.53 4.28 9.67
CA GLU A 49 5.44 3.32 9.86
C GLU A 49 4.85 2.87 8.52
N LEU A 50 4.56 3.81 7.61
CA LEU A 50 4.11 3.49 6.26
C LEU A 50 5.12 2.60 5.55
N PHE A 51 6.41 2.94 5.58
CA PHE A 51 7.46 2.12 4.99
C PHE A 51 7.42 0.67 5.48
N ARG A 52 7.25 0.45 6.80
CA ARG A 52 7.12 -0.90 7.39
C ARG A 52 5.88 -1.62 6.90
N ILE A 53 4.74 -0.93 6.84
CA ILE A 53 3.49 -1.50 6.32
C ILE A 53 3.68 -1.97 4.87
N PHE A 54 4.19 -1.10 3.99
CA PHE A 54 4.42 -1.44 2.59
C PHE A 54 5.44 -2.58 2.43
N HIS A 55 6.52 -2.59 3.22
CA HIS A 55 7.51 -3.67 3.25
C HIS A 55 6.90 -5.03 3.65
N THR A 56 6.05 -5.05 4.68
CA THR A 56 5.35 -6.25 5.12
C THR A 56 4.40 -6.76 4.04
N ILE A 57 3.59 -5.88 3.46
CA ILE A 57 2.66 -6.27 2.38
C ILE A 57 3.43 -6.76 1.14
N LYS A 58 4.55 -6.12 0.78
CA LYS A 58 5.41 -6.56 -0.33
C LYS A 58 5.89 -7.98 -0.13
N SER A 59 6.41 -8.29 1.05
CA SER A 59 6.93 -9.62 1.36
C SER A 59 5.83 -10.68 1.29
N ALA A 60 4.66 -10.41 1.90
CA ALA A 60 3.54 -11.35 1.91
C ALA A 60 2.91 -11.55 0.52
N SER A 61 2.66 -10.45 -0.22
CA SER A 61 2.14 -10.52 -1.58
C SER A 61 3.12 -11.17 -2.56
N GLY A 62 4.43 -11.03 -2.33
CA GLY A 62 5.47 -11.71 -3.09
C GLY A 62 5.47 -13.22 -2.86
N TYR A 63 5.33 -13.64 -1.60
CA TYR A 63 5.22 -15.05 -1.24
C TYR A 63 3.98 -15.72 -1.86
N LEU A 64 2.82 -15.06 -1.79
CA LEU A 64 1.56 -15.55 -2.38
C LEU A 64 1.44 -15.29 -3.89
N MET A 65 2.47 -14.68 -4.51
CA MET A 65 2.50 -14.35 -5.94
C MET A 65 1.33 -13.45 -6.39
N ILE A 66 0.82 -12.60 -5.49
CA ILE A 66 -0.26 -11.62 -5.75
C ILE A 66 0.36 -10.41 -6.45
N THR A 67 0.67 -10.61 -7.73
CA THR A 67 1.46 -9.67 -8.54
C THR A 67 0.88 -8.24 -8.58
N PRO A 68 -0.44 -8.02 -8.72
CA PRO A 68 -1.00 -6.66 -8.74
C PRO A 68 -0.76 -5.88 -7.45
N VAL A 69 -0.96 -6.52 -6.29
CA VAL A 69 -0.67 -5.93 -4.97
C VAL A 69 0.82 -5.66 -4.85
N ASN A 70 1.66 -6.68 -5.12
CA ASN A 70 3.11 -6.60 -4.95
C ASN A 70 3.75 -5.44 -5.73
N LYS A 71 3.30 -5.18 -6.97
CA LYS A 71 3.79 -4.08 -7.79
C LYS A 71 3.46 -2.71 -7.20
N VAL A 72 2.23 -2.51 -6.72
CA VAL A 72 1.81 -1.22 -6.13
C VAL A 72 2.57 -0.94 -4.86
N VAL A 73 2.70 -1.92 -3.96
CA VAL A 73 3.39 -1.73 -2.68
C VAL A 73 4.91 -1.58 -2.83
N THR A 74 5.51 -2.22 -3.84
CA THR A 74 6.94 -2.04 -4.14
C THR A 74 7.23 -0.59 -4.54
N LEU A 75 6.41 -0.02 -5.43
CA LEU A 75 6.57 1.38 -5.85
C LEU A 75 6.41 2.36 -4.67
N ALA A 76 5.41 2.13 -3.82
CA ALA A 76 5.18 2.95 -2.64
C ALA A 76 6.31 2.82 -1.61
N GLU A 77 6.84 1.63 -1.39
CA GLU A 77 8.00 1.40 -0.51
C GLU A 77 9.23 2.16 -1.00
N GLU A 78 9.53 2.13 -2.32
CA GLU A 78 10.67 2.84 -2.91
C GLU A 78 10.58 4.37 -2.69
N VAL A 79 9.41 4.97 -2.94
CA VAL A 79 9.17 6.40 -2.68
C VAL A 79 9.31 6.72 -1.18
N LEU A 80 8.78 5.86 -0.32
CA LEU A 80 8.86 6.06 1.12
C LEU A 80 10.29 5.90 1.65
N GLU A 81 11.11 5.05 1.05
CA GLU A 81 12.54 4.93 1.39
C GLU A 81 13.27 6.24 1.13
N GLU A 82 12.97 6.93 0.02
CA GLU A 82 13.49 8.28 -0.27
C GLU A 82 12.97 9.33 0.72
N CYS A 83 11.73 9.18 1.21
CA CYS A 83 11.10 10.10 2.15
C CYS A 83 11.53 9.89 3.62
N ARG A 84 12.11 8.73 3.96
CA ARG A 84 12.98 8.62 5.14
C ARG A 84 14.16 9.57 4.89
N GLN A 85 15.10 9.91 5.76
CA GLN A 85 16.09 10.99 5.48
C GLN A 85 15.52 12.43 5.37
N LEU A 86 14.27 12.62 4.95
CA LEU A 86 13.62 13.94 4.93
C LEU A 86 13.06 14.32 6.30
N GLU A 87 12.93 15.62 6.50
CA GLU A 87 12.32 16.26 7.68
C GLU A 87 11.46 17.44 7.21
N GLY A 88 10.33 17.67 7.90
CA GLY A 88 9.38 18.73 7.54
C GLY A 88 7.97 18.20 7.34
N SER A 89 7.17 18.89 6.53
CA SER A 89 5.80 18.50 6.17
C SER A 89 5.77 17.94 4.76
N ALA A 90 5.01 16.85 4.55
CA ALA A 90 4.82 16.29 3.22
C ALA A 90 4.13 17.30 2.28
N SER A 91 4.55 17.30 1.01
CA SER A 91 3.87 18.05 -0.03
C SER A 91 2.46 17.49 -0.26
N ASP A 92 1.54 18.35 -0.71
CA ASP A 92 0.19 17.92 -1.07
C ASP A 92 0.22 16.88 -2.21
N THR A 93 1.23 16.96 -3.09
CA THR A 93 1.44 16.00 -4.18
C THR A 93 1.77 14.60 -3.64
N LEU A 94 2.67 14.50 -2.65
CA LEU A 94 3.02 13.23 -2.02
C LEU A 94 1.83 12.64 -1.27
N ILE A 95 1.13 13.45 -0.46
CA ILE A 95 -0.06 13.02 0.28
C ILE A 95 -1.11 12.48 -0.68
N ASN A 96 -1.47 13.25 -1.72
CA ASN A 96 -2.48 12.84 -2.69
C ASN A 96 -2.07 11.57 -3.44
N TRP A 97 -0.78 11.42 -3.79
CA TRP A 97 -0.30 10.21 -4.46
C TRP A 97 -0.40 8.98 -3.55
N LEU A 98 0.00 9.09 -2.28
CA LEU A 98 -0.15 8.02 -1.29
C LEU A 98 -1.61 7.66 -1.03
N LEU A 99 -2.53 8.64 -1.04
CA LEU A 99 -3.97 8.38 -0.94
C LEU A 99 -4.48 7.56 -2.13
N VAL A 100 -4.05 7.86 -3.36
CA VAL A 100 -4.39 7.04 -4.53
C VAL A 100 -3.85 5.60 -4.39
N VAL A 101 -2.66 5.43 -3.82
CA VAL A 101 -2.11 4.10 -3.50
C VAL A 101 -2.99 3.39 -2.46
N SER A 102 -3.38 4.09 -1.39
CA SER A 102 -4.27 3.57 -0.35
C SER A 102 -5.61 3.12 -0.92
N ASP A 103 -6.25 3.95 -1.76
CA ASP A 103 -7.50 3.62 -2.45
C ASP A 103 -7.36 2.38 -3.32
N GLN A 104 -6.23 2.25 -4.03
CA GLN A 104 -5.98 1.08 -4.87
C GLN A 104 -5.81 -0.21 -4.05
N LEU A 105 -5.16 -0.14 -2.89
CA LEU A 105 -5.03 -1.30 -2.00
C LEU A 105 -6.36 -1.68 -1.36
N ASN A 106 -7.21 -0.70 -1.03
CA ASN A 106 -8.59 -0.95 -0.61
C ASN A 106 -9.39 -1.66 -1.70
N ALA A 107 -9.29 -1.22 -2.96
CA ALA A 107 -9.94 -1.90 -4.07
C ALA A 107 -9.47 -3.36 -4.23
N TYR A 108 -8.15 -3.61 -4.12
CA TYR A 108 -7.63 -4.96 -4.16
C TYR A 108 -8.06 -5.83 -2.97
N ARG A 109 -8.22 -5.24 -1.79
CA ARG A 109 -8.77 -5.92 -0.62
C ARG A 109 -10.21 -6.35 -0.89
N GLU A 110 -11.05 -5.44 -1.38
CA GLU A 110 -12.43 -5.74 -1.74
C GLU A 110 -12.52 -6.81 -2.84
N ASP A 111 -11.62 -6.78 -3.82
CA ASP A 111 -11.56 -7.80 -4.88
C ASP A 111 -11.26 -9.20 -4.32
N LEU A 112 -10.37 -9.30 -3.33
CA LEU A 112 -10.04 -10.54 -2.63
C LEU A 112 -11.21 -11.02 -1.77
N GLU A 113 -11.78 -10.14 -0.95
CA GLU A 113 -12.91 -10.45 -0.06
C GLU A 113 -14.16 -10.89 -0.81
N GLN A 114 -14.39 -10.33 -2.00
CA GLN A 114 -15.54 -10.67 -2.85
C GLN A 114 -15.26 -11.81 -3.84
N ASP A 115 -14.09 -12.44 -3.76
CA ASP A 115 -13.62 -13.46 -4.70
C ASP A 115 -13.85 -13.07 -6.17
N ARG A 116 -13.47 -11.83 -6.52
CA ARG A 116 -13.62 -11.33 -7.89
C ARG A 116 -12.80 -12.17 -8.86
N GLU A 117 -13.25 -12.25 -10.11
CA GLU A 117 -12.53 -12.98 -11.16
C GLU A 117 -11.15 -12.37 -11.48
N HIS A 118 -11.05 -11.04 -11.39
CA HIS A 118 -9.85 -10.28 -11.68
C HIS A 118 -9.73 -9.09 -10.74
N PHE A 119 -8.49 -8.66 -10.49
CA PHE A 119 -8.23 -7.44 -9.74
C PHE A 119 -8.71 -6.24 -10.55
N THR A 120 -9.26 -5.27 -9.82
CA THR A 120 -9.53 -3.92 -10.29
C THR A 120 -8.29 -3.38 -10.99
N LYS A 121 -8.47 -2.67 -12.10
CA LYS A 121 -7.33 -2.15 -12.87
C LYS A 121 -6.55 -1.13 -12.04
N THR A 122 -5.23 -1.26 -12.00
CA THR A 122 -4.34 -0.31 -11.32
C THR A 122 -4.53 1.11 -11.85
N ASP A 123 -4.73 2.07 -10.96
CA ASP A 123 -4.82 3.48 -11.31
C ASP A 123 -3.51 3.98 -11.94
N SER A 124 -3.62 4.53 -13.15
CA SER A 124 -2.49 5.10 -13.90
C SER A 124 -1.81 6.30 -13.24
N ARG A 125 -2.41 6.91 -12.22
CA ARG A 125 -1.79 7.97 -11.41
C ARG A 125 -0.68 7.39 -10.52
N ILE A 126 -0.74 6.11 -10.15
CA ILE A 126 0.25 5.47 -9.29
C ILE A 126 1.63 5.44 -9.95
N VAL A 127 1.70 5.21 -11.27
CA VAL A 127 2.98 5.22 -12.00
C VAL A 127 3.56 6.63 -12.19
N LYS A 128 2.82 7.69 -11.83
CA LYS A 128 3.32 9.08 -11.86
C LYS A 128 3.91 9.41 -10.49
N ILE A 129 5.14 8.92 -10.26
CA ILE A 129 5.87 9.14 -9.01
C ILE A 129 6.02 10.67 -8.76
N PRO A 130 5.71 11.17 -7.54
CA PRO A 130 5.94 12.56 -7.18
C PRO A 130 7.42 12.93 -7.28
N THR A 131 7.73 14.14 -7.74
CA THR A 131 9.11 14.66 -7.76
C THR A 131 9.38 15.66 -6.64
N LEU A 132 8.34 16.05 -5.89
CA LEU A 132 8.39 17.01 -4.78
C LEU A 132 7.78 16.33 -3.57
N TYR A 133 8.56 16.15 -2.52
CA TYR A 133 8.15 15.38 -1.35
C TYR A 133 7.81 16.26 -0.16
N LEU A 134 8.41 17.45 -0.06
CA LEU A 134 8.20 18.38 1.05
C LEU A 134 7.49 19.66 0.61
N LYS A 135 6.83 20.33 1.56
CA LYS A 135 6.31 21.68 1.33
C LYS A 135 7.46 22.69 1.20
N GLY A 136 7.41 23.50 0.15
CA GLY A 136 8.37 24.59 -0.09
C GLY A 136 9.62 24.20 -0.87
N GLU A 137 9.68 22.96 -1.40
CA GLU A 137 10.54 22.57 -2.52
C GLU A 137 10.00 23.11 -3.85
#